data_AF-A0A941CC70-F1
#
_entry.id   AF-A0A941CC70-F1
#
_cell.length_a   1.000
_cell.length_b   1.000
_cell.length_c   1.000
_cell.angle_alpha   90.00
_cell.angle_beta   90.00
_cell.angle_gamma   90.00
#
_symmetry.space_group_name_H-M   'P 1'
#
loop_
_entity.id
_entity.type
_entity.pdbx_description
1 polymer ?
#
loop_
_entity_poly.entity_id
_entity_poly.type
_entity_poly.pdbx_seq_one_letter_code
_entity_poly.pdbx_strand_id
1 'polypeptide(L)'
;MNTDSRTYRLVYILIATIISSIVLFYFAKAIPELIPNDNMIKEVFMCSGQIFWQDTILMLCIKKKMIIYLYQMITVSLLGSLLLIPLLIIHQQLDISLKIRIGGFLAIVLGMIIDHFRRVKKLTLPSYLTITWILYRALWLPILLF
;
A
#
# COMPACT_ATOMS: atom_id res chain seq x y z
N MET A 1 -23.41 -16.22 -8.59
CA MET A 1 -22.30 -15.24 -8.62
C MET A 1 -21.04 -16.02 -9.00
N ASN A 2 -20.49 -15.79 -10.19
CA ASN A 2 -19.50 -16.68 -10.82
C ASN A 2 -18.23 -16.81 -9.96
N THR A 3 -17.92 -18.03 -9.51
CA THR A 3 -16.81 -18.36 -8.59
C THR A 3 -15.45 -17.96 -9.16
N ASP A 4 -15.31 -18.02 -10.49
CA ASP A 4 -14.07 -17.68 -11.22
C ASP A 4 -13.63 -16.24 -10.98
N SER A 5 -14.59 -15.30 -10.90
CA SER A 5 -14.30 -13.89 -10.66
C SER A 5 -13.80 -13.61 -9.23
N ARG A 6 -14.18 -14.45 -8.27
CA ARG A 6 -13.79 -14.30 -6.86
C ARG A 6 -12.39 -14.86 -6.64
N THR A 7 -12.12 -16.05 -7.16
CA THR A 7 -10.79 -16.68 -7.10
C THR A 7 -9.75 -15.81 -7.78
N TYR A 8 -10.05 -15.29 -8.98
CA TYR A 8 -9.17 -14.34 -9.67
C TYR A 8 -8.80 -13.13 -8.80
N ARG A 9 -9.79 -12.52 -8.13
CA ARG A 9 -9.52 -11.36 -7.25
C ARG A 9 -8.66 -11.71 -6.05
N LEU A 10 -8.83 -12.88 -5.45
CA LEU A 10 -7.98 -13.34 -4.34
C LEU A 10 -6.54 -13.56 -4.80
N VAL A 11 -6.35 -14.23 -5.94
CA VAL A 11 -5.03 -14.45 -6.55
C VAL A 11 -4.38 -13.11 -6.88
N TYR A 12 -5.13 -12.17 -7.47
CA TYR A 12 -4.63 -10.83 -7.74
C TYR A 12 -4.23 -10.10 -6.45
N ILE A 13 -5.05 -10.16 -5.40
CA ILE A 13 -4.72 -9.55 -4.11
C ILE A 13 -3.40 -10.10 -3.58
N LEU A 14 -3.21 -11.41 -3.63
CA LEU A 14 -1.96 -12.06 -3.20
C LEU A 14 -0.76 -11.57 -4.01
N ILE A 15 -0.83 -11.62 -5.34
CA ILE A 15 0.25 -11.19 -6.23
C ILE A 15 0.57 -9.71 -6.02
N ALA A 16 -0.45 -8.85 -5.98
CA ALA A 16 -0.30 -7.43 -5.77
C ALA A 16 0.36 -7.12 -4.42
N THR A 17 0.01 -7.88 -3.37
CA THR A 17 0.64 -7.77 -2.05
C THR A 17 2.11 -8.15 -2.12
N ILE A 18 2.46 -9.27 -2.75
CA ILE A 18 3.85 -9.73 -2.88
C ILE A 18 4.70 -8.69 -3.63
N ILE A 19 4.22 -8.22 -4.79
CA ILE A 19 4.94 -7.21 -5.58
C ILE A 19 5.10 -5.93 -4.76
N SER A 20 4.05 -5.48 -4.09
CA SER A 20 4.11 -4.25 -3.29
C SER A 20 5.13 -4.36 -2.15
N SER A 21 5.15 -5.48 -1.41
CA SER A 21 6.12 -5.74 -0.35
C SER A 21 7.55 -5.78 -0.86
N ILE A 22 7.79 -6.44 -1.99
CA ILE A 22 9.13 -6.51 -2.60
C ILE A 22 9.63 -5.12 -2.97
N VAL A 23 8.80 -4.32 -3.64
CA VAL A 23 9.21 -2.97 -4.06
C VAL A 23 9.44 -2.07 -2.87
N LEU A 24 8.58 -2.11 -1.84
CA LEU A 24 8.76 -1.32 -0.62
C LEU A 24 10.05 -1.71 0.12
N PHE A 25 10.36 -3.01 0.21
CA PHE A 25 11.63 -3.49 0.79
C PHE A 25 12.86 -2.93 0.06
N TYR A 26 12.86 -2.95 -1.27
CA TYR A 26 13.96 -2.35 -2.05
C TYR A 26 14.01 -0.83 -1.91
N PHE A 27 12.84 -0.19 -1.79
CA PHE A 27 12.76 1.24 -1.52
C PHE A 27 13.35 1.59 -0.16
N ALA A 28 13.00 0.87 0.91
CA ALA A 28 13.56 1.07 2.24
C ALA A 28 15.08 0.89 2.26
N LYS A 29 15.60 -0.14 1.58
CA LYS A 29 17.04 -0.34 1.39
C LYS A 29 17.75 0.77 0.61
N ALA A 30 17.04 1.53 -0.20
CA ALA A 30 17.59 2.68 -0.92
C ALA A 30 17.68 3.95 -0.07
N ILE A 31 17.16 3.94 1.16
CA ILE A 31 17.20 5.05 2.13
C ILE A 31 17.58 4.55 3.54
N PRO A 32 18.75 3.90 3.70
CA PRO A 32 19.17 3.30 4.96
C PRO A 32 19.35 4.34 6.08
N GLU A 33 19.53 5.63 5.75
CA GLU A 33 19.61 6.71 6.74
C GLU A 33 18.29 6.91 7.49
N LEU A 34 17.16 6.54 6.88
CA LEU A 34 15.83 6.68 7.47
C LEU A 34 15.29 5.34 7.99
N ILE A 35 15.55 4.24 7.28
CA ILE A 35 15.00 2.91 7.62
C ILE A 35 16.16 1.90 7.74
N PRO A 36 17.02 2.02 8.77
CA PRO A 36 18.28 1.26 8.85
C PRO A 36 18.09 -0.25 9.07
N ASN A 37 17.02 -0.65 9.76
CA ASN A 37 16.77 -2.03 10.18
C ASN A 37 15.57 -2.67 9.44
N ASP A 38 15.34 -2.28 8.20
CA ASP A 38 14.25 -2.87 7.43
C ASP A 38 14.52 -4.34 7.07
N ASN A 39 13.45 -5.10 6.95
CA ASN A 39 13.50 -6.47 6.46
C ASN A 39 12.21 -6.85 5.73
N MET A 40 12.33 -7.84 4.84
CA MET A 40 11.20 -8.33 4.04
C MET A 40 10.00 -8.79 4.90
N ILE A 41 10.25 -9.27 6.13
CA ILE A 41 9.18 -9.71 7.04
C ILE A 41 8.33 -8.51 7.47
N LYS A 42 8.94 -7.39 7.89
CA LYS A 42 8.23 -6.14 8.23
C LYS A 42 7.33 -5.70 7.07
N GLU A 43 7.87 -5.69 5.86
CA GLU A 43 7.15 -5.26 4.65
C GLU A 43 5.97 -6.18 4.28
N VAL A 44 6.18 -7.50 4.36
CA VAL A 44 5.11 -8.47 4.12
C VAL A 44 4.01 -8.36 5.17
N PHE A 45 4.35 -8.23 6.46
CA PHE A 45 3.37 -8.05 7.52
C PHE A 45 2.60 -6.73 7.39
N MET A 46 3.28 -5.64 7.04
CA MET A 46 2.61 -4.36 6.80
C MET A 46 1.64 -4.46 5.63
N CYS A 47 2.05 -4.99 4.48
CA CYS A 47 1.20 -5.02 3.29
C CYS A 47 0.04 -6.02 3.43
N SER A 48 0.29 -7.23 3.96
CA SER A 48 -0.77 -8.21 4.19
C SER A 48 -1.71 -7.76 5.33
N GLY A 49 -1.16 -7.22 6.41
CA GLY A 49 -1.92 -6.71 7.53
C GLY A 49 -2.81 -5.52 7.15
N GLN A 50 -2.44 -4.69 6.16
CA GLN A 50 -3.31 -3.64 5.62
C GLN A 50 -4.61 -4.20 5.07
N ILE A 51 -4.56 -5.36 4.41
CA ILE A 51 -5.73 -6.05 3.87
C ILE A 51 -6.60 -6.59 5.01
N PHE A 52 -5.99 -7.25 6.00
CA PHE A 52 -6.70 -7.75 7.18
C PHE A 52 -7.37 -6.63 7.97
N TRP A 53 -6.67 -5.52 8.19
CA TRP A 53 -7.19 -4.33 8.86
C TRP A 53 -8.44 -3.80 8.15
N GLN A 54 -8.37 -3.66 6.82
CA GLN A 54 -9.46 -3.11 6.03
C GLN A 54 -10.66 -4.07 5.89
N ASP A 55 -10.42 -5.38 5.77
CA ASP A 55 -11.50 -6.38 5.83
C ASP A 55 -12.19 -6.35 7.21
N THR A 56 -11.41 -6.19 8.29
CA THR A 56 -11.95 -6.08 9.65
C THR A 56 -12.82 -4.83 9.82
N ILE A 57 -12.37 -3.66 9.37
CA ILE A 57 -13.17 -2.42 9.42
C ILE A 57 -14.46 -2.56 8.59
N LEU A 58 -14.40 -3.19 7.42
CA LEU A 58 -15.59 -3.48 6.61
C LEU A 58 -16.59 -4.36 7.38
N MET A 59 -16.11 -5.42 8.03
CA MET A 59 -16.96 -6.35 8.78
C MET A 59 -17.57 -5.70 10.02
N LEU A 60 -16.81 -4.89 10.76
CA LEU A 60 -17.28 -4.30 12.01
C LEU A 60 -18.17 -3.07 11.77
N CYS A 61 -17.76 -2.15 10.89
CA CYS A 61 -18.45 -0.87 10.73
C CYS A 61 -19.51 -0.90 9.62
N ILE A 62 -19.29 -1.67 8.56
CA ILE A 62 -20.17 -1.72 7.38
C ILE A 62 -20.99 -3.02 7.35
N LYS A 63 -20.60 -4.02 8.17
CA LYS A 63 -21.25 -5.33 8.29
C LYS A 63 -21.39 -6.04 6.94
N LYS A 64 -20.44 -5.80 6.03
CA LYS A 64 -20.46 -6.37 4.68
C LYS A 64 -19.06 -6.74 4.22
N LYS A 65 -18.88 -8.00 3.84
CA LYS A 65 -17.65 -8.44 3.18
C LYS A 65 -17.65 -8.00 1.72
N MET A 66 -16.65 -7.21 1.32
CA MET A 66 -16.56 -6.65 -0.03
C MET A 66 -15.19 -6.92 -0.65
N ILE A 67 -15.01 -8.12 -1.23
CA ILE A 67 -13.77 -8.46 -1.95
C ILE A 67 -13.46 -7.47 -3.09
N ILE A 68 -14.48 -6.87 -3.71
CA ILE A 68 -14.32 -5.82 -4.73
C ILE A 68 -13.58 -4.62 -4.15
N TYR A 69 -13.88 -4.22 -2.90
CA TYR A 69 -13.19 -3.13 -2.24
C TYR A 69 -11.73 -3.49 -1.95
N LEU A 70 -11.46 -4.67 -1.36
CA LEU A 70 -10.08 -5.11 -1.08
C LEU A 70 -9.24 -5.19 -2.35
N TYR A 71 -9.84 -5.69 -3.44
CA TYR A 71 -9.23 -5.70 -4.77
C TYR A 71 -8.91 -4.28 -5.27
N GLN A 72 -9.86 -3.34 -5.21
CA GLN A 72 -9.64 -1.95 -5.62
C GLN A 72 -8.59 -1.25 -4.76
N MET A 73 -8.60 -1.51 -3.45
CA MET A 73 -7.65 -0.95 -2.49
C MET A 73 -6.22 -1.45 -2.75
N ILE A 74 -6.01 -2.76 -2.92
CA ILE A 74 -4.65 -3.28 -3.18
C ILE A 74 -4.14 -2.87 -4.56
N THR A 75 -5.03 -2.62 -5.55
CA THR A 75 -4.62 -2.02 -6.82
C THR A 75 -4.02 -0.63 -6.63
N VAL A 76 -4.55 0.20 -5.73
CA VAL A 76 -3.94 1.50 -5.40
C VAL A 76 -2.52 1.29 -4.85
N SER A 77 -2.36 0.35 -3.90
CA SER A 77 -1.05 -0.01 -3.35
C SER A 77 -0.07 -0.45 -4.44
N LEU A 78 -0.50 -1.35 -5.33
CA LEU A 78 0.32 -1.86 -6.42
C LEU A 78 0.75 -0.74 -7.38
N LEU A 79 -0.18 0.15 -7.77
CA LEU A 79 0.16 1.28 -8.64
C LEU A 79 1.17 2.21 -7.98
N GLY A 80 1.01 2.50 -6.68
CA GLY A 80 2.00 3.27 -5.92
C GLY A 80 3.37 2.58 -5.92
N SER A 81 3.41 1.27 -5.65
CA SER A 81 4.66 0.50 -5.71
C SER A 81 5.28 0.51 -7.10
N LEU A 82 4.51 0.33 -8.18
CA LEU A 82 5.03 0.41 -9.54
C LEU A 82 5.60 1.80 -9.87
N LEU A 83 5.00 2.88 -9.34
CA LEU A 83 5.53 4.24 -9.46
C LEU A 83 6.79 4.48 -8.64
N LEU A 84 7.07 3.67 -7.61
CA LEU A 84 8.35 3.72 -6.89
C LEU A 84 9.51 3.10 -7.68
N ILE A 85 9.24 2.19 -8.62
CA ILE A 85 10.28 1.57 -9.45
C ILE A 85 11.10 2.60 -10.25
N PRO A 86 10.50 3.53 -11.02
CA PRO A 86 11.29 4.55 -11.71
C PRO A 86 12.07 5.42 -10.73
N LEU A 87 11.49 5.75 -9.56
CA LEU A 87 12.19 6.50 -8.52
C LEU A 87 13.43 5.73 -8.00
N LEU A 88 13.30 4.41 -7.79
CA LEU A 88 14.41 3.51 -7.44
C LEU A 88 15.51 3.47 -8.49
N ILE A 89 15.16 3.40 -9.78
CA ILE A 89 16.13 3.39 -10.88
C ILE A 89 16.92 4.71 -10.90
N ILE A 90 16.23 5.84 -10.76
CA ILE A 90 16.86 7.16 -10.72
C ILE A 90 17.80 7.26 -9.51
N HIS A 91 17.42 6.75 -8.33
CA HIS A 91 18.29 6.74 -7.15
C HIS A 91 19.58 5.94 -7.33
N GLN A 92 19.57 4.87 -8.13
CA GLN A 92 20.77 4.07 -8.40
C GLN A 92 21.72 4.73 -9.40
N GLN A 93 21.18 5.56 -10.30
CA GLN A 93 21.95 6.17 -11.39
C GLN A 93 22.44 7.58 -11.07
N LEU A 94 21.73 8.30 -10.20
CA LEU A 94 22.02 9.70 -9.87
C LEU A 94 22.20 9.85 -8.35
N ASP A 95 23.20 10.64 -7.95
CA ASP A 95 23.39 11.00 -6.55
C ASP A 95 22.35 12.04 -6.11
N ILE A 96 21.16 11.54 -5.79
CA ILE A 96 20.01 12.34 -5.39
C ILE A 96 19.97 12.46 -3.88
N SER A 97 19.84 13.70 -3.39
CA SER A 97 19.70 13.98 -1.96
C SER A 97 18.49 13.28 -1.33
N LEU A 98 18.62 12.85 -0.07
CA LEU A 98 17.56 12.20 0.70
C LEU A 98 16.21 12.97 0.68
N LYS A 99 16.26 14.30 0.69
CA LYS A 99 15.07 15.17 0.64
C LYS A 99 14.24 14.95 -0.63
N ILE A 100 14.90 14.80 -1.78
CA ILE A 100 14.22 14.55 -3.06
C ILE A 100 13.64 13.13 -3.08
N ARG A 101 14.36 12.14 -2.53
CA ARG A 101 13.88 10.74 -2.41
C ARG A 101 12.58 10.67 -1.60
N ILE A 102 12.57 11.31 -0.43
CA ILE A 102 11.40 11.40 0.45
C ILE A 102 10.28 12.21 -0.22
N GLY A 103 10.61 13.33 -0.86
CA GLY A 103 9.64 14.16 -1.59
C GLY A 103 8.93 13.39 -2.69
N GLY A 104 9.67 12.60 -3.49
CA GLY A 104 9.10 11.74 -4.53
C GLY A 104 8.19 10.65 -3.96
N PHE A 105 8.61 9.99 -2.87
CA PHE A 105 7.77 9.03 -2.16
C PHE A 105 6.48 9.66 -1.64
N LEU A 106 6.55 10.83 -0.99
CA LEU A 106 5.39 11.53 -0.47
C LEU A 106 4.42 11.97 -1.58
N ALA A 107 4.94 12.41 -2.73
CA ALA A 107 4.11 12.73 -3.89
C ALA A 107 3.32 11.51 -4.39
N ILE A 108 3.96 10.33 -4.44
CA ILE A 108 3.28 9.07 -4.78
C ILE A 108 2.21 8.74 -3.74
N VAL A 109 2.52 8.82 -2.44
CA VAL A 109 1.57 8.57 -1.35
C VAL A 109 0.36 9.49 -1.42
N LEU A 110 0.54 10.78 -1.70
CA LEU A 110 -0.57 11.73 -1.88
C LEU A 110 -1.45 11.33 -3.07
N GLY A 111 -0.84 10.94 -4.19
CA GLY A 111 -1.57 10.41 -5.36
C GLY A 111 -2.39 9.17 -5.01
N MET A 112 -1.82 8.25 -4.22
CA MET A 112 -2.51 7.05 -3.75
C MET A 112 -3.71 7.39 -2.86
N ILE A 113 -3.58 8.35 -1.94
CA ILE A 113 -4.68 8.79 -1.07
C ILE A 113 -5.84 9.33 -1.91
N ILE A 114 -5.55 10.16 -2.91
CA ILE A 114 -6.56 10.70 -3.83
C ILE A 114 -7.26 9.58 -4.60
N ASP A 115 -6.50 8.64 -5.18
CA ASP A 115 -7.09 7.54 -5.95
C ASP A 115 -7.92 6.59 -5.07
N HIS A 116 -7.44 6.29 -3.86
CA HIS A 116 -8.17 5.48 -2.90
C HIS A 116 -9.49 6.14 -2.51
N PHE A 117 -9.49 7.44 -2.18
CA PHE A 117 -10.70 8.19 -1.87
C PHE A 117 -11.71 8.16 -3.03
N ARG A 118 -11.24 8.36 -4.27
CA ARG A 118 -12.08 8.30 -5.48
C ARG A 118 -12.72 6.92 -5.64
N ARG A 119 -11.96 5.83 -5.43
CA ARG A 119 -12.47 4.45 -5.53
C ARG A 119 -13.48 4.13 -4.43
N VAL A 120 -13.23 4.57 -3.18
CA VAL A 120 -14.18 4.45 -2.07
C VAL A 120 -15.51 5.12 -2.43
N LYS A 121 -15.47 6.37 -2.92
CA LYS A 121 -16.68 7.09 -3.35
C LYS A 121 -17.40 6.40 -4.51
N LYS A 122 -16.66 5.88 -5.50
CA LYS A 122 -17.22 5.14 -6.64
C LYS A 122 -17.95 3.86 -6.20
N LEU A 123 -17.50 3.21 -5.13
CA LEU A 123 -18.14 2.05 -4.53
C LEU A 123 -19.28 2.40 -3.55
N THR A 124 -19.67 3.67 -3.48
CA THR A 124 -20.67 4.20 -2.54
C THR A 124 -20.37 3.87 -1.07
N LEU A 125 -19.08 3.71 -0.75
CA LEU A 125 -18.59 3.43 0.61
C LEU A 125 -18.28 4.73 1.36
N PRO A 126 -18.34 4.70 2.70
CA PRO A 126 -18.05 5.88 3.50
C PRO A 126 -16.57 6.26 3.47
N SER A 127 -16.30 7.56 3.37
CA SER A 127 -14.94 8.10 3.20
C SER A 127 -14.01 7.86 4.39
N TYR A 128 -14.53 7.53 5.57
CA TYR A 128 -13.68 7.18 6.70
C TYR A 128 -12.83 5.94 6.43
N LEU A 129 -13.19 5.09 5.45
CA LEU A 129 -12.32 3.98 5.02
C LEU A 129 -10.95 4.44 4.52
N THR A 130 -10.89 5.61 3.86
CA THR A 130 -9.61 6.22 3.49
C THR A 130 -8.82 6.64 4.72
N ILE A 131 -9.50 7.18 5.74
CA ILE A 131 -8.86 7.58 7.00
C ILE A 131 -8.31 6.36 7.73
N THR A 132 -9.07 5.27 7.84
CA THR A 132 -8.60 4.03 8.48
C THR A 132 -7.47 3.37 7.70
N TRP A 133 -7.41 3.58 6.38
CA TRP A 133 -6.31 3.11 5.52
C TRP A 133 -5.01 3.89 5.81
N ILE A 134 -5.09 5.21 5.85
CA ILE A 134 -3.96 6.08 6.21
C ILE A 134 -3.50 5.78 7.64
N LEU A 135 -4.44 5.65 8.58
CA LEU A 135 -4.15 5.39 9.99
C LEU A 135 -3.33 4.11 10.16
N TYR A 136 -3.69 3.02 9.47
CA TYR A 136 -2.92 1.79 9.52
C TYR A 136 -1.48 1.99 9.07
N ARG A 137 -1.25 2.72 7.97
CA ARG A 137 0.11 3.03 7.49
C ARG A 137 0.88 3.89 8.49
N ALA A 138 0.22 4.89 9.09
CA ALA A 138 0.84 5.73 10.10
C ALA A 138 1.26 4.94 11.36
N LEU A 139 0.45 3.96 11.79
CA LEU A 139 0.78 3.07 12.91
C LEU A 139 1.99 2.17 12.64
N TRP A 140 2.28 1.87 11.37
CA TRP A 140 3.46 1.08 10.98
C TRP A 140 4.74 1.90 10.88
N LEU A 141 4.67 3.23 10.69
CA LEU A 141 5.86 4.06 10.54
C LEU A 141 6.86 3.91 11.70
N PRO A 142 6.46 3.93 12.98
CA PRO A 142 7.39 3.70 14.08
C PRO A 142 8.06 2.31 14.04
N ILE A 143 7.35 1.28 13.59
CA ILE A 143 7.88 -0.10 13.50
C ILE A 143 8.92 -0.23 12.38
N LEU A 144 8.83 0.61 11.34
CA LEU A 144 9.80 0.65 10.26
C LEU A 144 11.03 1.47 10.67
N LEU A 145 10.82 2.62 11.32
CA LEU A 145 11.87 3.56 11.70
C LEU A 145 12.75 3.09 12.88
N PHE A 146 12.21 2.23 13.75
CA PHE A 146 12.88 1.72 14.95
C PHE A 146 12.98 0.17 14.94
#